data_AF-A0A1X0X0S9-F1
#
_entry.id   AF-A0A1X0X0S9-F1
#
_cell.length_a   1.000
_cell.length_b   1.000
_cell.length_c   1.000
_cell.angle_alpha   90.00
_cell.angle_beta   90.00
_cell.angle_gamma   90.00
#
_symmetry.space_group_name_H-M   'P 1'
#
loop_
_entity.id
_entity.type
_entity.pdbx_description
1 polymer ?
#
loop_
_entity_poly.entity_id
_entity_poly.type
_entity_poly.pdbx_seq_one_letter_code
_entity_poly.pdbx_strand_id
1 'polypeptide(L)' 'MITTKGARHTYGSYLWHKGFDLGVIAKILGHRDISMLVEVYGHTLEEKIFEEFNQIRDVWKDCS' A
#
# COMPACT_ATOMS: atom_id res chain seq x y z
N MET A 1 6.60 22.80 -12.79
CA MET A 1 5.96 22.90 -11.46
C MET A 1 6.16 21.57 -10.75
N ILE A 2 7.02 21.52 -9.72
CA ILE A 2 7.06 20.35 -8.82
C ILE A 2 5.88 20.53 -7.88
N THR A 3 4.75 19.91 -8.22
CA THR A 3 3.55 19.97 -7.38
C THR A 3 3.83 19.23 -6.08
N THR A 4 3.46 19.80 -4.93
CA THR A 4 3.59 19.21 -3.59
C THR A 4 3.02 17.79 -3.46
N LYS A 5 2.13 17.38 -4.39
CA LYS A 5 1.67 16.00 -4.55
C LYS A 5 2.80 15.01 -4.91
N GLY A 6 3.72 15.38 -5.80
CA GLY A 6 4.83 14.53 -6.23
C GLY A 6 5.80 14.21 -5.10
N ALA A 7 6.17 15.21 -4.30
CA ALA A 7 7.02 15.02 -3.12
C ALA A 7 6.36 14.12 -2.07
N ARG A 8 5.05 14.28 -1.85
CA ARG A 8 4.28 13.43 -0.94
C ARG A 8 4.12 12.01 -1.45
N HIS A 9 4.04 11.82 -2.77
CA HIS A 9 4.09 10.50 -3.39
C HIS A 9 5.42 9.81 -3.18
N THR A 10 6.52 10.49 -3.49
CA THR A 10 7.86 9.93 -3.27
C THR A 10 8.08 9.58 -1.80
N TYR A 11 7.64 10.43 -0.88
CA TYR A 11 7.78 10.18 0.56
C TYR A 11 6.90 9.03 1.05
N GLY A 12 5.65 8.94 0.59
CA GLY A 12 4.76 7.80 0.89
C GLY A 12 5.31 6.48 0.35
N SER A 13 5.84 6.48 -0.88
CA SER A 13 6.44 5.28 -1.51
C SER A 13 7.69 4.84 -0.78
N TYR A 14 8.50 5.79 -0.31
CA TYR A 14 9.68 5.51 0.48
C TYR A 14 9.35 4.83 1.82
N LEU A 15 8.36 5.34 2.55
CA LEU A 15 7.92 4.75 3.82
C LEU A 15 7.27 3.38 3.63
N TRP A 16 6.49 3.20 2.56
CA TRP A 16 5.91 1.90 2.24
C TRP A 16 6.97 0.86 1.91
N HIS A 17 7.97 1.23 1.11
CA HIS A 17 9.09 0.32 0.77
C HIS A 17 9.95 -0.04 1.98
N LYS A 18 9.98 0.83 3.00
CA LYS A 18 10.59 0.55 4.31
C LYS A 18 9.79 -0.43 5.17
N GLY A 19 8.58 -0.83 4.77
CA GLY A 19 7.73 -1.78 5.47
C GLY A 19 6.78 -1.16 6.51
N PHE A 20 6.56 0.15 6.46
CA PHE A 20 5.60 0.80 7.35
C PHE A 20 4.17 0.60 6.87
N ASP A 21 3.23 0.45 7.82
CA ASP A 21 1.81 0.28 7.54
C ASP A 21 1.19 1.51 6.85
N LEU A 22 0.33 1.28 5.86
CA LEU A 22 -0.34 2.33 5.08
C LEU A 22 -1.19 3.26 5.94
N GLY A 23 -1.83 2.76 6.99
CA GLY A 23 -2.60 3.56 7.94
C GLY A 23 -1.73 4.53 8.72
N VAL A 24 -0.50 4.12 9.07
CA VAL A 24 0.49 5.01 9.72
C VAL A 24 1.00 6.06 8.75
N ILE A 25 1.34 5.67 7.52
CA ILE A 25 1.80 6.61 6.47
C ILE A 25 0.70 7.63 6.15
N ALA A 26 -0.55 7.20 6.06
CA ALA A 26 -1.70 8.07 5.85
C ALA A 26 -1.88 9.10 6.99
N LYS A 27 -1.60 8.70 8.23
CA LYS A 27 -1.66 9.59 9.39
C LYS A 27 -0.52 10.63 9.40
N ILE A 28 0.65 10.26 8.88
CA ILE A 28 1.81 11.16 8.73
C ILE A 28 1.58 12.17 7.59
N LEU A 29 1.01 11.72 6.47
CA LEU A 29 0.74 12.57 5.29
C LEU A 29 -0.54 13.41 5.42
N GLY A 30 -1.46 12.99 6.28
CA GLY A 30 -2.71 13.68 6.59
C GLY A 30 -3.87 13.36 5.65
N HIS A 31 -5.08 13.68 6.09
CA HIS A 31 -6.35 13.34 5.41
C HIS A 31 -6.51 13.94 4.00
N ARG A 32 -5.73 14.95 3.61
CA ARG A 32 -5.85 15.59 2.29
C ARG A 32 -5.19 14.80 1.17
N ASP A 33 -4.20 13.97 1.52
CA ASP A 33 -3.41 13.18 0.58
C ASP A 33 -3.63 11.68 0.79
N ILE A 34 -4.50 11.28 1.73
CA ILE A 34 -4.94 9.90 1.91
C ILE A 34 -5.63 9.35 0.66
N SER A 35 -6.40 10.17 -0.08
CA SER A 35 -7.05 9.74 -1.31
C SER A 35 -6.03 9.29 -2.35
N MET A 36 -4.92 10.02 -2.48
CA MET A 36 -3.85 9.68 -3.42
C MET A 36 -3.11 8.39 -2.99
N LEU A 37 -2.90 8.21 -1.68
CA LEU A 37 -2.38 6.97 -1.11
C LEU A 37 -3.34 5.80 -1.36
N VAL A 38 -4.62 5.97 -1.08
CA VAL A 38 -5.64 4.92 -1.25
C VAL A 38 -5.81 4.56 -2.73
N GLU A 39 -5.74 5.53 -3.64
CA GLU A 39 -5.80 5.26 -5.08
C GLU A 39 -4.57 4.47 -5.57
N VAL A 40 -3.36 4.83 -5.14
CA VAL A 40 -2.14 4.16 -5.64
C VAL A 40 -1.83 2.87 -4.89
N TYR A 41 -1.98 2.85 -3.57
CA TYR A 41 -1.67 1.67 -2.77
C TYR A 41 -2.89 0.79 -2.50
N GLY A 42 -4.12 1.29 -2.64
CA GLY A 42 -5.32 0.45 -2.47
C GLY A 42 -5.37 -0.66 -3.50
N HIS A 43 -5.13 -0.34 -4.78
CA HIS A 43 -5.01 -1.36 -5.83
C HIS A 43 -3.89 -2.36 -5.55
N THR A 44 -2.69 -1.88 -5.19
CA THR A 44 -1.56 -2.75 -4.85
C THR A 44 -1.82 -3.60 -3.60
N LEU A 45 -2.57 -3.07 -2.62
CA LEU A 45 -2.93 -3.80 -1.40
C LEU A 45 -3.93 -4.91 -1.71
N GLU A 46 -4.93 -4.65 -2.56
CA GLU A 46 -5.85 -5.68 -3.04
C GLU A 46 -5.11 -6.79 -3.80
N GLU A 47 -4.17 -6.44 -4.68
CA GLU A 47 -3.32 -7.42 -5.35
C GLU A 47 -2.50 -8.24 -4.35
N LYS A 48 -1.87 -7.59 -3.36
CA LYS A 48 -1.09 -8.28 -2.32
C LYS A 48 -1.93 -9.22 -1.48
N ILE A 49 -3.12 -8.78 -1.07
CA ILE A 49 -4.07 -9.60 -0.32
C ILE A 49 -4.50 -10.80 -1.17
N PHE A 50 -4.76 -10.58 -2.46
CA PHE A 50 -5.14 -11.66 -3.38
C PHE A 50 -4.00 -12.67 -3.59
N GLU A 51 -2.75 -12.21 -3.70
CA GLU A 51 -1.56 -13.06 -3.76
C GLU A 51 -1.38 -13.88 -2.47
N GLU A 52 -1.40 -13.25 -1.30
CA GLU A 52 -1.29 -13.92 0.00
C GLU A 52 -2.44 -14.92 0.20
N PHE A 53 -3.66 -14.56 -0.18
CA PHE A 53 -4.81 -15.45 -0.11
C PHE A 53 -4.68 -16.65 -1.04
N ASN A 54 -4.14 -16.45 -2.24
CA ASN A 54 -3.83 -17.55 -3.16
C ASN A 54 -2.74 -18.47 -2.62
N GLN A 55 -1.70 -17.92 -1.99
CA GLN A 55 -0.65 -18.73 -1.34
C GLN A 55 -1.22 -19.56 -0.20
N ILE A 56 -2.05 -18.96 0.67
CA ILE A 56 -2.75 -19.71 1.73
C ILE A 56 -3.59 -20.82 1.09
N ARG A 57 -4.39 -20.51 0.07
CA ARG A 57 -5.19 -21.52 -0.64
C ARG A 57 -4.35 -22.66 -1.21
N ASP A 58 -3.16 -22.37 -1.70
CA ASP A 58 -2.21 -23.36 -2.23
C ASP A 58 -1.63 -24.25 -1.12
N VAL A 59 -1.25 -23.66 0.02
CA VAL A 59 -0.84 -24.41 1.23
C VAL A 59 -1.93 -25.36 1.71
N TRP A 60 -3.19 -24.94 1.67
CA TRP A 60 -4.33 -25.79 2.00
C TRP A 60 -4.58 -26.90 0.97
N LYS A 61 -4.17 -26.71 -0.30
CA LYS A 61 -4.30 -27.70 -1.37
C LYS A 61 -3.22 -28.78 -1.34
N ASP A 62 -2.02 -28.46 -0.87
CA ASP A 62 -0.88 -29.40 -0.78
C ASP A 62 -1.00 -30.35 0.42
N CYS A 63 -1.80 -29.99 1.43
CA CYS A 63 -2.08 -30.83 2.61
C CYS A 63 -3.25 -31.84 2.44
N SER A 64 -3.86 -31.95 1.26
CA SER A 64 -4.93 -32.92 0.95
C SER A 64 -4.51 -33.94 -0.08
#